data_AF-A0A074L411-F1
#
_entry.id   AF-A0A074L411-F1
#
_cell.length_a   1.000
_cell.length_b   1.000
_cell.length_c   1.000
_cell.angle_alpha   90.00
_cell.angle_beta   90.00
_cell.angle_gamma   90.00
#
_symmetry.space_group_name_H-M   'P 1'
#
loop_
_entity.id
_entity.type
_entity.pdbx_description
1 polymer ?
#
loop_
_entity_poly.entity_id
_entity_poly.type
_entity_poly.pdbx_seq_one_letter_code
_entity_poly.pdbx_strand_id
1 'polypeptide(L)'
;MEKQQDIKSNFRKLERNVLILTGLPLPLFAFAYLYTTSRSMEIDLPSFPGIFDALMMGMVVGLLVVQWLQFHRGIKKTRISTASLDEKLKNYEVLTISRFWKLFAIGMMCAAGLLFYENPGYTIAYAVTLIYVSLGKPTPDRIAKLLRLKGDEKDLVYTINQRE
;
A
#
# COMPACT_ATOMS: atom_id res chain seq x y z
N MET A 1 -12.93 -23.29 -17.76
CA MET A 1 -12.70 -22.02 -18.48
C MET A 1 -13.30 -20.85 -17.72
N GLU A 2 -14.56 -20.93 -17.26
CA GLU A 2 -15.23 -19.90 -16.44
C GLU A 2 -14.42 -19.49 -15.18
N LYS A 3 -13.98 -20.46 -14.36
CA LYS A 3 -13.18 -20.19 -13.15
C LYS A 3 -11.85 -19.44 -13.41
N GLN A 4 -11.23 -19.63 -14.56
CA GLN A 4 -9.96 -18.99 -14.89
C GLN A 4 -10.15 -17.53 -15.33
N GLN A 5 -11.25 -17.22 -16.02
CA GLN A 5 -11.60 -15.85 -16.38
C GLN A 5 -11.95 -15.00 -15.15
N ASP A 6 -12.66 -15.56 -14.16
CA ASP A 6 -13.00 -14.85 -12.92
C ASP A 6 -11.76 -14.45 -12.10
N ILE A 7 -10.80 -15.37 -11.96
CA ILE A 7 -9.55 -15.09 -11.22
C ILE A 7 -8.74 -13.99 -11.92
N LYS A 8 -8.62 -14.03 -13.27
CA LYS A 8 -7.94 -12.98 -14.05
C LYS A 8 -8.63 -11.61 -13.89
N SER A 9 -9.95 -11.57 -13.98
CA SER A 9 -10.74 -10.33 -13.83
C SER A 9 -10.56 -9.70 -12.45
N ASN A 10 -10.64 -10.51 -11.39
CA ASN A 10 -10.44 -10.04 -10.02
C ASN A 10 -9.02 -9.55 -9.77
N PHE A 11 -8.01 -10.24 -10.30
CA PHE A 11 -6.63 -9.80 -10.20
C PHE A 11 -6.39 -8.45 -10.88
N ARG A 12 -6.94 -8.24 -12.08
CA ARG A 12 -6.85 -6.94 -12.79
C ARG A 12 -7.54 -5.82 -12.01
N LYS A 13 -8.69 -6.09 -11.39
CA LYS A 13 -9.38 -5.11 -10.51
C LYS A 13 -8.52 -4.76 -9.30
N LEU A 14 -7.91 -5.76 -8.66
CA LEU A 14 -6.99 -5.56 -7.54
C LEU A 14 -5.81 -4.69 -7.95
N GLU A 15 -5.14 -5.02 -9.05
CA GLU A 15 -4.00 -4.26 -9.57
C GLU A 15 -4.37 -2.81 -9.87
N ARG A 16 -5.48 -2.57 -10.57
CA ARG A 16 -5.98 -1.23 -10.86
C ARG A 16 -6.25 -0.43 -9.58
N ASN A 17 -6.93 -1.03 -8.60
CA ASN A 17 -7.25 -0.34 -7.34
C ASN A 17 -5.97 0.01 -6.57
N VAL A 18 -5.00 -0.91 -6.53
CA VAL A 18 -3.68 -0.69 -5.92
C VAL A 18 -2.94 0.46 -6.61
N LEU A 19 -2.96 0.52 -7.93
CA LEU A 19 -2.32 1.59 -8.70
C LEU A 19 -2.98 2.95 -8.43
N ILE A 20 -4.32 3.01 -8.39
CA ILE A 20 -5.06 4.24 -8.07
C ILE A 20 -4.72 4.72 -6.65
N LEU A 21 -4.78 3.83 -5.66
CA LEU A 21 -4.46 4.15 -4.26
C LEU A 21 -3.00 4.58 -4.07
N THR A 22 -2.10 4.11 -4.91
CA THR A 22 -0.69 4.51 -4.90
C THR A 22 -0.46 5.83 -5.62
N GLY A 23 -1.12 6.03 -6.75
CA GLY A 23 -0.90 7.17 -7.63
C GLY A 23 -1.45 8.46 -7.07
N LEU A 24 -2.54 8.41 -6.28
CA LEU A 24 -3.24 9.61 -5.83
C LEU A 24 -2.49 10.45 -4.78
N PRO A 25 -1.77 9.87 -3.79
CA PRO A 25 -0.96 10.65 -2.86
C PRO A 25 0.28 11.28 -3.50
N LEU A 26 0.77 10.74 -4.63
CA LEU A 26 2.00 11.18 -5.27
C LEU A 26 1.98 12.64 -5.74
N PRO A 27 1.00 13.12 -6.52
CA PRO A 27 0.94 14.52 -6.93
C PRO A 27 0.75 15.46 -5.73
N LEU A 28 -0.02 15.05 -4.73
CA LEU A 28 -0.23 15.85 -3.52
C LEU A 28 1.04 16.00 -2.70
N PHE A 29 1.78 14.90 -2.52
CA PHE A 29 3.08 14.94 -1.86
C PHE A 29 4.10 15.75 -2.67
N ALA A 30 4.15 15.56 -3.99
CA ALA A 30 5.05 16.32 -4.87
C ALA A 30 4.77 17.82 -4.79
N PHE A 31 3.50 18.22 -4.77
CA PHE A 31 3.11 19.61 -4.56
C PHE A 31 3.61 20.12 -3.21
N ALA A 32 3.33 19.41 -2.11
CA ALA A 32 3.78 19.80 -0.77
C ALA A 32 5.31 19.93 -0.70
N TYR A 33 6.03 18.98 -1.27
CA TYR A 33 7.49 18.98 -1.30
C TYR A 33 8.07 20.15 -2.11
N LEU A 34 7.54 20.40 -3.31
CA LEU A 34 7.97 21.53 -4.13
C LEU A 34 7.66 22.86 -3.42
N TYR A 35 6.48 22.97 -2.83
CA TYR A 35 6.06 24.14 -2.07
C TYR A 35 7.07 24.45 -0.95
N THR A 36 7.36 23.50 -0.07
CA THR A 36 8.30 23.70 1.06
C THR A 36 9.76 23.87 0.64
N THR A 37 10.12 23.40 -0.56
CA THR A 37 11.51 23.51 -1.07
C THR A 37 11.72 24.77 -1.93
N SER A 38 10.66 25.35 -2.48
CA SER A 38 10.74 26.51 -3.36
C SER A 38 10.65 27.81 -2.55
N ARG A 39 11.65 28.69 -2.66
CA ARG A 39 11.63 30.03 -2.01
C ARG A 39 10.66 31.03 -2.65
N SER A 40 9.93 30.64 -3.69
CA SER A 40 9.11 31.55 -4.51
C SER A 40 7.62 31.47 -4.23
N MET A 41 7.17 30.57 -3.34
CA MET A 41 5.77 30.41 -2.97
C MET A 41 5.62 30.57 -1.46
N GLU A 42 5.18 31.76 -1.03
CA GLU A 42 4.78 32.00 0.36
C GLU A 42 3.25 31.95 0.41
N ILE A 43 2.70 30.76 0.71
CA ILE A 43 1.30 30.61 1.10
C ILE A 43 1.27 30.70 2.62
N ASP A 44 0.59 31.70 3.15
CA ASP A 44 0.47 31.91 4.59
C ASP A 44 -0.46 30.83 5.18
N LEU A 45 0.13 29.70 5.61
CA LEU A 45 -0.58 28.58 6.20
C LEU A 45 -0.78 28.79 7.70
N PRO A 46 -1.93 28.40 8.26
CA PRO A 46 -2.16 28.51 9.69
C PRO A 46 -1.13 27.68 10.47
N SER A 47 -0.48 28.31 11.45
CA SER A 47 0.51 27.65 12.30
C SER A 47 -0.18 26.81 13.37
N PHE A 48 0.17 25.52 13.43
CA PHE A 48 -0.28 24.61 14.47
C PHE A 48 0.79 24.44 15.56
N PRO A 49 0.40 24.20 16.82
CA PRO A 49 1.36 23.93 17.90
C PRO A 49 2.26 22.72 17.57
N GLY A 50 3.56 22.82 17.89
CA GLY A 50 4.55 21.77 17.60
C GLY A 50 4.27 20.40 18.24
N ILE A 51 3.42 20.33 19.28
CA ILE A 51 2.95 19.05 19.84
C ILE A 51 2.19 18.21 18.79
N PHE A 52 1.47 18.86 17.87
CA PHE A 52 0.72 18.18 16.83
C PHE A 52 1.63 17.60 15.75
N ASP A 53 2.78 18.22 15.47
CA ASP A 53 3.80 17.65 14.58
C ASP A 53 4.29 16.30 15.14
N ALA A 54 4.76 16.29 16.39
CA ALA A 54 5.27 15.09 17.03
C ALA A 54 4.20 13.98 17.11
N LEU A 55 2.95 14.34 17.41
CA LEU A 55 1.83 13.40 17.44
C LEU A 55 1.53 12.81 16.06
N MET A 56 1.48 13.66 15.03
CA MET A 56 1.18 13.27 13.66
C MET A 56 2.30 12.41 13.06
N MET A 57 3.56 12.79 13.29
CA MET A 57 4.72 11.97 12.94
C MET A 57 4.69 10.61 13.65
N GLY A 58 4.43 10.60 14.95
CA GLY A 58 4.27 9.38 15.73
C GLY A 58 3.16 8.48 15.17
N MET A 59 2.05 9.07 14.73
CA MET A 59 0.96 8.34 14.08
C MET A 59 1.37 7.77 12.71
N VAL A 60 2.08 8.53 11.88
CA VAL A 60 2.62 8.07 10.59
C VAL A 60 3.54 6.86 10.80
N VAL A 61 4.51 6.96 11.71
CA VAL A 61 5.44 5.87 12.04
C VAL A 61 4.69 4.67 12.62
N GLY A 62 3.76 4.92 13.56
CA GLY A 62 2.93 3.87 14.16
C GLY A 62 2.11 3.12 13.11
N LEU A 63 1.45 3.83 12.20
CA LEU A 63 0.66 3.25 11.11
C LEU A 63 1.53 2.45 10.14
N LEU A 64 2.75 2.89 9.83
CA LEU A 64 3.71 2.16 9.01
C LEU A 64 4.08 0.80 9.63
N VAL A 65 4.28 0.76 10.95
CA VAL A 65 4.56 -0.49 11.68
C VAL A 65 3.31 -1.38 11.77
N VAL A 66 2.17 -0.80 12.12
CA VAL A 66 0.90 -1.53 12.28
C VAL A 66 0.45 -2.16 10.96
N GLN A 67 0.53 -1.45 9.83
CA GLN A 67 0.15 -2.04 8.53
C GLN A 67 1.04 -3.23 8.17
N TRP A 68 2.34 -3.15 8.48
CA TRP A 68 3.28 -4.23 8.21
C TRP A 68 2.98 -5.47 9.06
N LEU A 69 2.76 -5.27 10.36
CA LEU A 69 2.42 -6.34 11.29
C LEU A 69 1.09 -7.02 10.94
N GLN A 70 0.05 -6.23 10.65
CA GLN A 70 -1.27 -6.76 10.29
C GLN A 70 -1.22 -7.57 9.00
N PHE A 71 -0.51 -7.07 7.97
CA PHE A 71 -0.35 -7.80 6.72
C PHE A 71 0.42 -9.11 6.93
N HIS A 72 1.56 -9.06 7.63
CA HIS A 72 2.38 -10.25 7.86
C HIS A 72 1.64 -11.32 8.67
N ARG A 73 0.92 -10.91 9.73
CA ARG A 73 0.08 -11.81 10.55
C ARG A 73 -1.09 -12.37 9.73
N GLY A 74 -1.76 -11.54 8.93
CA GLY A 74 -2.84 -11.96 8.05
C GLY A 74 -2.39 -13.02 7.04
N ILE A 75 -1.30 -12.77 6.33
CA ILE A 75 -0.73 -13.73 5.37
C ILE A 75 -0.32 -15.02 6.06
N LYS A 76 0.32 -14.95 7.24
CA LYS A 76 0.66 -16.15 8.02
C LYS A 76 -0.57 -16.98 8.36
N LYS A 77 -1.68 -16.34 8.74
CA LYS A 77 -2.96 -17.01 9.04
C LYS A 77 -3.56 -17.65 7.78
N THR A 78 -3.60 -16.93 6.67
CA THR A 78 -4.10 -17.46 5.38
C THR A 78 -3.27 -18.64 4.89
N ARG A 79 -1.96 -18.60 5.08
CA ARG A 79 -1.02 -19.67 4.68
C ARG A 79 -1.22 -20.97 5.45
N ILE A 80 -1.49 -20.89 6.75
CA ILE A 80 -1.63 -22.07 7.63
C ILE A 80 -3.06 -22.64 7.56
N SER A 81 -4.01 -21.88 7.03
CA SER A 81 -5.39 -22.31 6.86
C SER A 81 -5.51 -23.53 5.92
N THR A 82 -6.37 -24.48 6.29
CA THR A 82 -6.82 -25.60 5.44
C THR A 82 -7.87 -25.17 4.41
N ALA A 83 -8.13 -23.86 4.29
CA ALA A 83 -8.99 -23.25 3.29
C ALA A 83 -8.59 -23.61 1.86
N SER A 84 -9.59 -23.59 0.97
CA SER A 84 -9.41 -23.77 -0.47
C SER A 84 -8.55 -22.64 -1.09
N LEU A 85 -7.99 -22.88 -2.28
CA LEU A 85 -7.21 -21.88 -3.01
C LEU A 85 -8.01 -20.58 -3.22
N ASP A 86 -9.27 -20.69 -3.61
CA ASP A 86 -10.15 -19.54 -3.86
C ASP A 86 -10.32 -18.67 -2.59
N GLU A 87 -10.51 -19.30 -1.43
CA GLU A 87 -10.58 -18.59 -0.16
C GLU A 87 -9.25 -17.95 0.23
N LYS A 88 -8.12 -18.62 -0.04
CA LYS A 88 -6.78 -18.04 0.20
C LYS A 88 -6.51 -16.83 -0.67
N LEU A 89 -6.92 -16.87 -1.95
CA LEU A 89 -6.81 -15.75 -2.89
C LEU A 89 -7.69 -14.58 -2.47
N LYS A 90 -8.95 -14.84 -2.08
CA LYS A 90 -9.86 -13.81 -1.57
C LYS A 90 -9.34 -13.17 -0.29
N ASN A 91 -8.81 -13.96 0.64
CA ASN A 91 -8.19 -13.44 1.86
C ASN A 91 -6.95 -12.60 1.56
N TYR A 92 -6.12 -13.04 0.61
CA TYR A 92 -4.97 -12.27 0.14
C TYR A 92 -5.38 -10.92 -0.46
N GLU A 93 -6.43 -10.91 -1.29
CA GLU A 93 -6.99 -9.70 -1.90
C GLU A 93 -7.43 -8.70 -0.83
N VAL A 94 -8.24 -9.14 0.13
CA VAL A 94 -8.73 -8.29 1.24
C VAL A 94 -7.58 -7.72 2.06
N LEU A 95 -6.58 -8.54 2.40
CA LEU A 95 -5.39 -8.09 3.14
C LEU A 95 -4.56 -7.07 2.33
N THR A 96 -4.45 -7.28 1.03
CA THR A 96 -3.71 -6.38 0.13
C THR A 96 -4.43 -5.05 0.00
N ILE A 97 -5.73 -5.04 -0.29
CA ILE A 97 -6.53 -3.80 -0.38
C ILE A 97 -6.49 -3.04 0.94
N SER A 98 -6.68 -3.73 2.07
CA SER A 98 -6.61 -3.10 3.40
C SER A 98 -5.23 -2.48 3.68
N ARG A 99 -4.15 -3.11 3.22
CA ARG A 99 -2.79 -2.57 3.33
C ARG A 99 -2.63 -1.29 2.49
N PHE A 100 -3.11 -1.30 1.25
CA PHE A 100 -2.99 -0.14 0.37
C PHE A 100 -3.83 1.05 0.82
N TRP A 101 -5.00 0.83 1.43
CA TRP A 101 -5.75 1.91 2.07
C TRP A 101 -4.98 2.58 3.22
N LYS A 102 -4.25 1.80 4.02
CA LYS A 102 -3.41 2.35 5.09
C LYS A 102 -2.23 3.12 4.52
N LEU A 103 -1.55 2.58 3.51
CA LEU A 103 -0.43 3.25 2.83
C LEU A 103 -0.90 4.54 2.13
N PHE A 104 -2.10 4.54 1.56
CA PHE A 104 -2.75 5.73 1.03
C PHE A 104 -2.94 6.80 2.11
N ALA A 105 -3.57 6.45 3.24
CA ALA A 105 -3.76 7.36 4.36
C ALA A 105 -2.44 7.91 4.91
N ILE A 106 -1.42 7.05 5.06
CA ILE A 106 -0.07 7.45 5.47
C ILE A 106 0.52 8.44 4.45
N GLY A 107 0.39 8.18 3.15
CA GLY A 107 0.88 9.07 2.10
C GLY A 107 0.22 10.45 2.14
N MET A 108 -1.10 10.50 2.35
CA MET A 108 -1.85 11.74 2.53
C MET A 108 -1.41 12.49 3.79
N MET A 109 -1.21 11.78 4.90
CA MET A 109 -0.68 12.37 6.13
C MET A 109 0.73 12.91 5.94
N CYS A 110 1.61 12.21 5.22
CA CYS A 110 2.95 12.73 4.95
C CYS A 110 2.89 14.03 4.11
N ALA A 111 2.01 14.10 3.11
CA ALA A 111 1.83 15.32 2.32
C ALA A 111 1.30 16.48 3.18
N ALA A 112 0.28 16.23 4.00
CA ALA A 112 -0.27 17.25 4.90
C ALA A 112 0.77 17.68 5.97
N GLY A 113 1.46 16.73 6.58
CA GLY A 113 2.45 17.01 7.62
C GLY A 113 3.62 17.82 7.08
N LEU A 114 4.09 17.49 5.88
CA LEU A 114 5.12 18.28 5.21
C LEU A 114 4.63 19.70 4.92
N LEU A 115 3.40 19.87 4.43
CA LEU A 115 2.84 21.17 4.09
C LEU A 115 2.64 22.10 5.32
N PHE A 116 2.20 21.56 6.46
CA PHE A 116 1.89 22.38 7.65
C PHE A 116 3.08 22.59 8.59
N TYR A 117 4.02 21.63 8.66
CA TYR A 117 5.11 21.66 9.64
C TYR A 117 6.50 21.78 9.01
N GLU A 118 6.60 21.64 7.69
CA GLU A 118 7.86 21.71 6.92
C GLU A 118 8.95 20.76 7.44
N ASN A 119 8.55 19.72 8.17
CA ASN A 119 9.46 18.80 8.83
C ASN A 119 9.97 17.76 7.81
N PRO A 120 11.30 17.66 7.60
CA PRO A 120 11.88 16.71 6.63
C PRO A 120 11.61 15.24 6.98
N GLY A 121 11.23 14.94 8.23
CA GLY A 121 10.81 13.61 8.65
C GLY A 121 9.64 13.06 7.83
N TYR A 122 8.71 13.92 7.36
CA TYR A 122 7.58 13.47 6.53
C TYR A 122 8.04 13.03 5.14
N THR A 123 9.10 13.65 4.60
CA THR A 123 9.72 13.22 3.35
C THR A 123 10.36 11.84 3.49
N ILE A 124 11.07 11.60 4.59
CA ILE A 124 11.65 10.28 4.88
C ILE A 124 10.54 9.23 5.05
N ALA A 125 9.51 9.53 5.83
CA ALA A 125 8.38 8.63 6.04
C ALA A 125 7.61 8.33 4.74
N TYR A 126 7.46 9.33 3.86
CA TYR A 126 6.86 9.13 2.55
C TYR A 126 7.72 8.22 1.66
N ALA A 127 9.04 8.41 1.64
CA ALA A 127 9.94 7.51 0.92
C ALA A 127 9.82 6.05 1.41
N VAL A 128 9.76 5.84 2.73
CA VAL A 128 9.49 4.51 3.32
C VAL A 128 8.13 3.96 2.88
N THR A 129 7.10 4.82 2.79
CA THR A 129 5.78 4.45 2.28
C THR A 129 5.86 3.95 0.84
N LEU A 130 6.61 4.63 -0.04
CA LEU A 130 6.82 4.20 -1.43
C LEU A 130 7.57 2.86 -1.51
N ILE A 131 8.53 2.61 -0.61
CA ILE A 131 9.18 1.30 -0.51
C ILE A 131 8.15 0.22 -0.16
N TYR A 132 7.28 0.48 0.83
CA TYR A 132 6.22 -0.47 1.18
C TYR A 132 5.24 -0.71 0.05
N VAL A 133 4.87 0.32 -0.72
CA VAL A 133 4.02 0.20 -1.89
C VAL A 133 4.69 -0.64 -2.98
N SER A 134 5.98 -0.42 -3.24
CA SER A 134 6.76 -1.19 -4.21
C SER A 134 6.85 -2.66 -3.78
N LEU A 135 7.13 -2.88 -2.49
CA LEU A 135 7.01 -4.17 -1.81
C LEU A 135 5.56 -4.56 -1.51
N GLY A 136 4.56 -3.95 -2.12
CA GLY A 136 3.14 -4.30 -1.96
C GLY A 136 2.52 -4.85 -3.22
N LYS A 137 3.15 -4.64 -4.39
CA LYS A 137 2.59 -4.98 -5.69
C LYS A 137 2.08 -6.43 -5.73
N PRO A 138 0.79 -6.63 -6.04
CA PRO A 138 0.24 -7.97 -6.23
C PRO A 138 0.80 -8.51 -7.54
N THR A 139 1.63 -9.55 -7.46
CA THR A 139 2.12 -10.28 -8.64
C THR A 139 1.84 -11.77 -8.43
N PRO A 140 1.58 -12.55 -9.50
CA PRO A 140 1.32 -13.99 -9.36
C PRO A 140 2.45 -14.74 -8.64
N ASP A 141 3.70 -14.38 -8.95
CA ASP A 141 4.89 -14.91 -8.28
C ASP A 141 4.88 -14.65 -6.77
N ARG A 142 4.52 -13.42 -6.39
CA ARG A 142 4.43 -13.02 -4.99
C ARG A 142 3.32 -13.75 -4.26
N ILE A 143 2.16 -13.90 -4.88
CA ILE A 143 1.02 -14.64 -4.31
C ILE A 143 1.44 -16.09 -4.05
N ALA A 144 2.03 -16.75 -5.05
CA ALA A 144 2.53 -18.12 -4.93
C ALA A 144 3.56 -18.25 -3.80
N LYS A 145 4.50 -17.30 -3.70
CA LYS A 145 5.54 -17.31 -2.66
C LYS A 145 4.99 -17.04 -1.25
N LEU A 146 4.11 -16.05 -1.10
CA LEU A 146 3.54 -15.66 0.20
C LEU A 146 2.59 -16.73 0.75
N LEU A 147 1.78 -17.33 -0.12
CA LEU A 147 0.85 -18.40 0.25
C LEU A 147 1.49 -19.79 0.24
N ARG A 148 2.75 -19.92 -0.22
CA ARG A 148 3.48 -21.19 -0.37
C ARG A 148 2.69 -22.23 -1.18
N LEU A 149 2.09 -21.81 -2.28
CA LEU A 149 1.32 -22.68 -3.18
C LEU A 149 2.25 -23.74 -3.82
N LYS A 150 1.73 -24.96 -4.02
CA LYS A 150 2.47 -26.09 -4.60
C LYS A 150 1.66 -26.75 -5.73
N GLY A 151 2.37 -27.34 -6.70
CA GLY A 151 1.76 -28.10 -7.81
C GLY A 151 0.70 -27.29 -8.55
N ASP A 152 -0.45 -27.91 -8.77
CA ASP A 152 -1.57 -27.38 -9.56
C ASP A 152 -2.08 -26.00 -9.08
N GLU A 153 -2.03 -25.72 -7.77
CA GLU A 153 -2.43 -24.40 -7.22
C GLU A 153 -1.50 -23.28 -7.68
N LYS A 154 -0.20 -23.60 -7.80
CA LYS A 154 0.80 -22.65 -8.28
C LYS A 154 0.53 -22.38 -9.76
N ASP A 155 0.36 -23.43 -10.55
CA ASP A 155 0.16 -23.31 -12.00
C ASP A 155 -1.10 -22.51 -12.33
N LEU A 156 -2.19 -22.73 -11.58
CA LEU A 156 -3.41 -21.92 -11.67
C LEU A 156 -3.15 -20.43 -11.46
N VAL A 157 -2.33 -20.04 -10.47
CA VAL A 157 -2.01 -18.62 -10.23
C VAL A 157 -1.12 -18.05 -11.34
N TYR A 158 -0.21 -18.84 -11.93
CA TYR A 158 0.60 -18.36 -13.06
C TYR A 158 -0.21 -18.18 -14.35
N THR A 159 -1.33 -18.89 -14.53
CA THR A 159 -2.23 -18.64 -15.68
C THR A 159 -2.74 -17.20 -15.73
N ILE A 160 -2.74 -16.46 -14.61
CA ILE A 160 -3.13 -15.04 -14.53
C ILE A 160 -2.24 -14.16 -15.44
N ASN A 161 -0.94 -14.48 -15.54
CA ASN A 161 0.02 -13.72 -16.32
C ASN A 161 0.06 -14.10 -17.81
N GLN A 162 -0.58 -15.20 -18.21
CA GLN A 162 -0.62 -15.59 -19.62
C GLN A 162 -1.58 -14.66 -20.38
N ARG A 163 -1.01 -13.86 -21.28
CA ARG A 163 -1.75 -13.07 -22.28
C ARG A 163 -2.43 -14.06 -23.24
N GLU A 164 -3.72 -13.85 -23.48
CA GLU A 164 -4.41 -14.42 -24.64
C GLU A 164 -3.83 -13.81 -25.92
#